data_AF-A0A7I7Q4N1-F1
#
_entry.id   AF-A0A7I7Q4N1-F1
#
_cell.length_a   1.000
_cell.length_b   1.000
_cell.length_c   1.000
_cell.angle_alpha   90.00
_cell.angle_beta   90.00
_cell.angle_gamma   90.00
#
_symmetry.space_group_name_H-M   'P 1'
#
loop_
_entity.id
_entity.type
_entity.pdbx_description
1 polymer ?
#
loop_
_entity_poly.entity_id
_entity_poly.type
_entity_poly.pdbx_seq_one_letter_code
_entity_poly.pdbx_strand_id
1 'polypeptide(L)'
;MRRLEAVKGWRWNPKTDQWERGFSELLKFVAEHGHALVPVAYKVGSYRLGGWVMTQRAAFVDGTIAPERKRRLEDVPGWTWKPHIDSWERAFRLLEQYAEATGNTRVPDSYTVEDFRLGAWVGIQRGAHRKGNLSAERVRRLESLPGWVWDHRAASWEEGMEKLIDFVRNEGHCLVPQRIPFMGYPLGTWFARQRRDYARGSLDVKRQLRLEDVPGWTWNPHADSWERAFQLVEKYAHEHGHTRVPGAYSVKDLRLGSWVGIQRAAHRNGTLAADRERRLRQLPGWVWQAT
;
A
#
# COMPACT_ATOMS: atom_id res chain seq x y z
N MET A 1 -20.82 -24.55 51.21
CA MET A 1 -19.42 -24.61 51.67
C MET A 1 -19.37 -25.43 52.95
N ARG A 2 -18.91 -26.70 52.90
CA ARG A 2 -18.46 -27.58 54.01
C ARG A 2 -18.71 -29.04 53.64
N ARG A 3 -17.71 -29.74 53.08
CA ARG A 3 -17.69 -31.21 53.07
C ARG A 3 -16.33 -31.88 52.83
N LEU A 4 -15.22 -31.14 52.84
CA LEU A 4 -13.88 -31.71 52.61
C LEU A 4 -12.98 -31.69 53.87
N GLU A 5 -13.33 -30.93 54.90
CA GLU A 5 -12.53 -30.82 56.14
C GLU A 5 -12.64 -32.03 57.08
N ALA A 6 -13.52 -33.00 56.79
CA ALA A 6 -13.81 -34.13 57.68
C ALA A 6 -12.92 -35.37 57.45
N VAL A 7 -11.98 -35.34 56.49
CA VAL A 7 -11.11 -36.49 56.21
C VAL A 7 -9.85 -36.43 57.08
N LYS A 8 -9.74 -37.37 58.02
CA LYS A 8 -8.56 -37.53 58.90
C LYS A 8 -7.32 -37.84 58.05
N GLY A 9 -6.42 -36.87 57.91
CA GLY A 9 -5.24 -36.96 57.04
C GLY A 9 -5.23 -36.00 55.83
N TRP A 10 -6.29 -35.20 55.65
CA TRP A 10 -6.32 -34.15 54.63
C TRP A 10 -5.26 -33.07 54.92
N ARG A 11 -4.26 -32.96 54.06
CA ARG A 11 -3.26 -31.88 54.09
C ARG A 11 -3.54 -30.94 52.93
N TRP A 12 -3.63 -29.64 53.21
CA TRP A 12 -3.46 -28.61 52.19
C TRP A 12 -2.19 -28.93 51.41
N ASN A 13 -2.29 -29.02 50.09
CA ASN A 13 -1.12 -29.09 49.23
C ASN A 13 -0.87 -27.68 48.71
N PRO A 14 0.08 -26.91 49.31
CA PRO A 14 0.27 -25.50 49.00
C PRO A 14 0.63 -25.26 47.53
N LYS A 15 1.15 -26.27 46.83
CA LYS A 15 1.46 -26.21 45.40
C LYS A 15 0.23 -26.32 44.51
N THR A 16 -0.82 -27.01 44.96
CA THR A 16 -2.09 -27.09 44.24
C THR A 16 -2.83 -25.76 44.37
N ASP A 17 -2.85 -25.17 45.57
CA ASP A 17 -3.50 -23.88 45.83
C ASP A 17 -2.87 -22.72 45.04
N GLN A 18 -1.54 -22.73 44.89
CA GLN A 18 -0.83 -21.71 44.10
C GLN A 18 -1.09 -21.83 42.60
N TRP A 19 -1.29 -23.05 42.09
CA TRP A 19 -1.62 -23.26 40.68
C TRP A 19 -3.06 -22.84 40.38
N GLU A 20 -4.02 -23.20 41.25
CA GLU A 20 -5.42 -22.78 41.11
C GLU A 20 -5.56 -21.25 41.15
N ARG A 21 -4.79 -20.58 42.02
CA ARG A 21 -4.72 -19.12 42.03
C ARG A 21 -4.23 -18.56 40.69
N GLY A 22 -3.14 -19.08 40.15
CA GLY A 22 -2.60 -18.63 38.87
C GLY A 22 -3.57 -18.85 37.70
N PHE A 23 -4.24 -20.00 37.70
CA PHE A 23 -5.25 -20.32 36.70
C PHE A 23 -6.46 -19.39 36.80
N SER A 24 -6.96 -19.11 38.01
CA SER A 24 -8.07 -18.17 38.21
C SER A 24 -7.71 -16.75 37.76
N GLU A 25 -6.50 -16.28 38.05
CA GLU A 25 -6.04 -14.96 37.59
C GLU A 25 -5.82 -14.91 36.06
N LEU A 26 -5.42 -16.02 35.44
CA LEU A 26 -5.37 -16.12 33.98
C LEU A 26 -6.76 -15.98 33.35
N LEU A 27 -7.78 -16.64 33.90
CA LEU A 27 -9.15 -16.53 33.38
C LEU A 27 -9.69 -15.10 33.47
N LYS A 28 -9.40 -14.39 34.58
CA LYS A 28 -9.77 -12.97 34.72
C LYS A 28 -9.06 -12.10 33.69
N PHE A 29 -7.76 -12.32 33.50
CA PHE A 29 -6.98 -11.60 32.48
C PHE A 29 -7.56 -11.81 31.08
N VAL A 30 -7.91 -13.04 30.72
CA VAL A 30 -8.51 -13.39 29.42
C VAL A 30 -9.90 -12.76 29.26
N ALA A 31 -10.72 -12.74 30.32
CA ALA A 31 -12.02 -12.10 30.28
C ALA A 31 -11.92 -10.57 30.08
N GLU A 32 -10.90 -9.93 30.63
CA GLU A 32 -10.67 -8.49 30.51
C GLU A 32 -10.01 -8.09 29.18
N HIS A 33 -9.05 -8.87 28.70
CA HIS A 33 -8.20 -8.50 27.55
C HIS A 33 -8.52 -9.30 26.26
N GLY A 34 -9.41 -10.29 26.33
CA GLY A 34 -9.79 -11.13 25.19
C GLY A 34 -8.68 -12.06 24.68
N HIS A 35 -7.55 -12.22 25.41
CA HIS A 35 -6.43 -13.07 25.03
C HIS A 35 -5.61 -13.58 26.23
N ALA A 36 -4.85 -14.67 26.07
CA ALA A 36 -3.99 -15.23 27.12
C ALA A 36 -2.50 -14.80 27.04
N LEU A 37 -2.22 -13.67 26.40
CA LEU A 37 -0.87 -13.11 26.25
C LEU A 37 -0.47 -12.21 27.43
N VAL A 38 -0.28 -12.85 28.59
CA VAL A 38 0.13 -12.14 29.82
C VAL A 38 1.59 -11.65 29.68
N PRO A 39 1.88 -10.33 29.83
CA PRO A 39 3.25 -9.82 29.86
C PRO A 39 4.06 -10.41 31.02
N VAL A 40 5.35 -10.69 30.81
CA VAL A 40 6.22 -11.32 31.83
C VAL A 40 6.25 -10.53 33.15
N ALA A 41 6.16 -9.19 33.07
CA ALA A 41 6.16 -8.32 34.24
C ALA A 41 4.78 -8.14 34.92
N TYR A 42 3.70 -8.69 34.35
CA TYR A 42 2.33 -8.47 34.82
C TYR A 42 2.07 -9.08 36.21
N LYS A 43 1.41 -8.30 37.08
CA LYS A 43 1.12 -8.66 38.47
C LYS A 43 -0.31 -8.34 38.85
N VAL A 44 -0.89 -9.17 39.72
CA VAL A 44 -2.15 -8.91 40.41
C VAL A 44 -1.86 -8.81 41.91
N GLY A 45 -1.81 -7.58 42.43
CA GLY A 45 -1.28 -7.31 43.77
C GLY A 45 0.18 -7.77 43.89
N SER A 46 0.45 -8.67 44.84
CA SER A 46 1.78 -9.29 45.01
C SER A 46 2.04 -10.50 44.10
N TYR A 47 1.02 -10.99 43.37
CA TYR A 47 1.12 -12.22 42.57
C TYR A 47 1.67 -11.94 41.17
N ARG A 48 2.71 -12.68 40.75
CA ARG A 48 3.38 -12.52 39.44
C ARG A 48 2.76 -13.43 38.39
N LEU A 49 1.58 -13.07 37.87
CA LEU A 49 0.88 -13.88 36.86
C LEU A 49 1.72 -14.08 35.59
N GLY A 50 2.44 -13.06 35.13
CA GLY A 50 3.33 -13.17 33.96
C GLY A 50 4.42 -14.24 34.12
N GLY A 51 5.03 -14.30 35.30
CA GLY A 51 6.00 -15.34 35.65
C GLY A 51 5.35 -16.73 35.72
N TRP A 52 4.16 -16.83 36.32
CA TRP A 52 3.44 -18.11 36.41
C TRP A 52 3.09 -18.69 35.03
N VAL A 53 2.60 -17.86 34.10
CA VAL A 53 2.30 -18.26 32.71
C VAL A 53 3.57 -18.73 31.99
N MET A 54 4.70 -18.04 32.17
CA MET A 54 5.99 -18.48 31.63
C MET A 54 6.38 -19.86 32.17
N THR A 55 6.22 -20.11 33.47
CA THR A 55 6.51 -21.41 34.08
C THR A 55 5.67 -22.54 33.48
N GLN A 56 4.37 -22.30 33.19
CA GLN A 56 3.53 -23.34 32.57
C GLN A 56 4.02 -23.69 31.16
N ARG A 57 4.42 -22.68 30.38
CA ARG A 57 4.94 -22.87 29.02
C ARG A 57 6.30 -23.58 29.00
N ALA A 58 7.18 -23.24 29.94
CA ALA A 58 8.45 -23.95 30.12
C ALA A 58 8.20 -25.44 30.50
N ALA A 59 7.31 -25.71 31.46
CA ALA A 59 6.96 -27.07 31.85
C ALA A 59 6.36 -27.90 30.69
N PHE A 60 5.63 -27.27 29.77
CA PHE A 60 5.15 -27.95 28.56
C PHE A 60 6.28 -28.30 27.59
N VAL A 61 7.23 -27.37 27.36
CA VAL A 61 8.41 -27.62 26.50
C VAL A 61 9.28 -28.73 27.09
N ASP A 62 9.47 -28.72 28.40
CA ASP A 62 10.27 -29.71 29.12
C ASP A 62 9.53 -31.05 29.30
N GLY A 63 8.27 -31.15 28.87
CA GLY A 63 7.45 -32.36 29.01
C GLY A 63 7.07 -32.71 30.46
N THR A 64 7.20 -31.76 31.39
CA THR A 64 6.98 -31.98 32.83
C THR A 64 5.61 -31.52 33.33
N ILE A 65 4.78 -30.94 32.45
CA ILE A 65 3.44 -30.48 32.81
C ILE A 65 2.49 -31.65 33.09
N ALA A 66 1.74 -31.58 34.19
CA ALA A 66 0.73 -32.58 34.52
C ALA A 66 -0.41 -32.60 33.47
N PRO A 67 -0.91 -33.77 33.03
CA PRO A 67 -1.93 -33.88 31.98
C PRO A 67 -3.19 -33.04 32.23
N GLU A 68 -3.66 -33.01 33.48
CA GLU A 68 -4.84 -32.22 33.87
C GLU A 68 -4.62 -30.71 33.72
N ARG A 69 -3.43 -30.22 34.09
CA ARG A 69 -3.07 -28.80 33.95
C ARG A 69 -2.93 -28.41 32.48
N LYS A 70 -2.35 -29.30 31.67
CA LYS A 70 -2.26 -29.13 30.22
C LYS A 70 -3.66 -28.96 29.62
N ARG A 71 -4.58 -29.89 29.88
CA ARG A 71 -5.96 -29.84 29.38
C ARG A 71 -6.65 -28.53 29.76
N ARG A 72 -6.62 -28.18 31.04
CA ARG A 72 -7.27 -26.95 31.55
C ARG A 72 -6.72 -25.68 30.92
N LEU A 73 -5.43 -25.62 30.62
CA LEU A 73 -4.81 -24.48 29.94
C LEU A 73 -5.18 -24.45 28.45
N GLU A 74 -5.25 -25.61 27.79
CA GLU A 74 -5.70 -25.73 26.40
C GLU A 74 -7.17 -25.34 26.21
N ASP A 75 -8.01 -25.47 27.25
CA ASP A 75 -9.40 -25.02 27.25
C ASP A 75 -9.56 -23.49 27.43
N VAL A 76 -8.48 -22.75 27.74
CA VAL A 76 -8.55 -21.29 27.91
C VAL A 76 -8.59 -20.60 26.53
N PRO A 77 -9.59 -19.74 26.25
CA PRO A 77 -9.66 -19.00 24.99
C PRO A 77 -8.38 -18.19 24.72
N GLY A 78 -7.78 -18.41 23.54
CA GLY A 78 -6.56 -17.72 23.13
C GLY A 78 -5.29 -18.14 23.88
N TRP A 79 -5.28 -19.32 24.54
CA TRP A 79 -4.07 -19.91 25.10
C TRP A 79 -3.16 -20.50 24.03
N THR A 80 -1.86 -20.28 24.22
CA THR A 80 -0.80 -20.91 23.43
C THR A 80 0.32 -21.39 24.32
N TRP A 81 0.98 -22.43 23.84
CA TRP A 81 2.28 -22.87 24.36
C TRP A 81 3.46 -22.08 23.76
N LYS A 82 3.27 -21.35 22.65
CA LYS A 82 4.33 -20.65 21.90
C LYS A 82 4.01 -19.15 21.68
N PRO A 83 4.26 -18.27 22.65
CA PRO A 83 3.78 -16.87 22.66
C PRO A 83 4.40 -15.96 21.60
N HIS A 84 5.57 -16.33 21.08
CA HIS A 84 6.19 -15.65 19.94
C HIS A 84 5.44 -15.93 18.62
N ILE A 85 4.67 -17.03 18.56
CA ILE A 85 3.70 -17.28 17.49
C ILE A 85 2.46 -16.42 17.76
N ASP A 86 2.01 -16.32 19.00
CA ASP A 86 0.84 -15.50 19.33
C ASP A 86 1.08 -13.99 19.27
N SER A 87 2.32 -13.50 19.40
CA SER A 87 2.62 -12.10 19.10
C SER A 87 2.38 -11.81 17.61
N TRP A 88 2.61 -12.80 16.74
CA TRP A 88 2.22 -12.74 15.34
C TRP A 88 0.70 -12.82 15.18
N GLU A 89 0.00 -13.71 15.90
CA GLU A 89 -1.48 -13.78 15.85
C GLU A 89 -2.18 -12.53 16.37
N ARG A 90 -1.67 -11.93 17.46
CA ARG A 90 -2.15 -10.64 17.97
C ARG A 90 -1.93 -9.54 16.94
N ALA A 91 -0.71 -9.45 16.40
CA ALA A 91 -0.38 -8.44 15.40
C ALA A 91 -1.17 -8.62 14.10
N PHE A 92 -1.42 -9.86 13.69
CA PHE A 92 -2.25 -10.20 12.55
C PHE A 92 -3.70 -9.73 12.77
N ARG A 93 -4.31 -10.04 13.92
CA ARG A 93 -5.65 -9.54 14.27
C ARG A 93 -5.73 -8.01 14.31
N LEU A 94 -4.70 -7.34 14.84
CA LEU A 94 -4.62 -5.88 14.82
C LEU A 94 -4.53 -5.31 13.39
N LEU A 95 -3.79 -5.99 12.51
CA LEU A 95 -3.71 -5.62 11.10
C LEU A 95 -5.04 -5.87 10.36
N GLU A 96 -5.72 -6.97 10.65
CA GLU A 96 -7.03 -7.31 10.11
C GLU A 96 -8.05 -6.23 10.46
N GLN A 97 -8.15 -5.87 11.74
CA GLN A 97 -9.01 -4.76 12.20
C GLN A 97 -8.65 -3.42 11.52
N TYR A 98 -7.35 -3.13 11.38
CA TYR A 98 -6.89 -1.94 10.66
C TYR A 98 -7.33 -1.97 9.19
N ALA A 99 -7.21 -3.11 8.53
CA ALA A 99 -7.56 -3.30 7.12
C ALA A 99 -9.08 -3.17 6.91
N GLU A 100 -9.89 -3.73 7.80
CA GLU A 100 -11.36 -3.57 7.81
C GLU A 100 -11.76 -2.11 8.02
N ALA A 101 -11.14 -1.42 8.98
CA ALA A 101 -11.49 -0.04 9.31
C ALA A 101 -11.06 0.99 8.25
N THR A 102 -9.94 0.75 7.56
CA THR A 102 -9.35 1.73 6.62
C THR A 102 -9.44 1.31 5.15
N GLY A 103 -9.87 0.08 4.87
CA GLY A 103 -9.86 -0.51 3.53
C GLY A 103 -8.46 -0.76 2.96
N ASN A 104 -7.39 -0.65 3.76
CA ASN A 104 -6.02 -0.83 3.30
C ASN A 104 -5.05 -1.31 4.38
N THR A 105 -3.84 -1.69 3.99
CA THR A 105 -2.78 -2.17 4.91
C THR A 105 -1.56 -1.22 4.95
N ARG A 106 -1.77 0.06 4.61
CA ARG A 106 -0.75 1.13 4.67
C ARG A 106 -0.64 1.69 6.09
N VAL A 107 -0.24 0.82 7.01
CA VAL A 107 -0.05 1.20 8.42
C VAL A 107 1.20 2.10 8.53
N PRO A 108 1.10 3.34 9.08
CA PRO A 108 2.25 4.19 9.32
C PRO A 108 3.28 3.53 10.26
N ASP A 109 4.58 3.68 10.02
CA ASP A 109 5.64 3.03 10.83
C ASP A 109 5.58 3.37 12.33
N SER A 110 5.06 4.54 12.69
CA SER A 110 4.85 4.99 14.08
C SER A 110 3.53 4.53 14.69
N TYR A 111 2.61 3.96 13.90
CA TYR A 111 1.29 3.58 14.36
C TYR A 111 1.37 2.47 15.41
N THR A 112 0.71 2.72 16.54
CA THR A 112 0.76 1.88 17.74
C THR A 112 -0.66 1.66 18.25
N VAL A 113 -0.99 0.42 18.64
CA VAL A 113 -2.26 0.04 19.27
C VAL A 113 -1.93 -0.62 20.60
N GLU A 114 -2.37 -0.06 21.72
CA GLU A 114 -2.14 -0.62 23.07
C GLU A 114 -0.66 -1.03 23.28
N ASP A 115 0.24 -0.07 23.07
CA ASP A 115 1.71 -0.21 23.12
C ASP A 115 2.34 -1.14 22.07
N PHE A 116 1.55 -1.73 21.16
CA PHE A 116 2.05 -2.55 20.07
C PHE A 116 2.30 -1.73 18.80
N ARG A 117 3.56 -1.64 18.36
CA ARG A 117 3.98 -0.91 17.15
C ARG A 117 3.63 -1.67 15.87
N LEU A 118 2.34 -1.66 15.51
CA LEU A 118 1.81 -2.39 14.36
C LEU A 118 2.50 -2.00 13.05
N GLY A 119 2.77 -0.72 12.82
CA GLY A 119 3.47 -0.27 11.60
C GLY A 119 4.84 -0.90 11.44
N ALA A 120 5.64 -0.90 12.51
CA ALA A 120 6.95 -1.55 12.53
C ALA A 120 6.83 -3.07 12.29
N TRP A 121 5.85 -3.73 12.91
CA TRP A 121 5.62 -5.17 12.71
C TRP A 121 5.27 -5.51 11.26
N VAL A 122 4.42 -4.72 10.61
CA VAL A 122 4.07 -4.86 9.20
C VAL A 122 5.32 -4.69 8.32
N GLY A 123 6.17 -3.70 8.62
CA GLY A 123 7.45 -3.50 7.95
C GLY A 123 8.37 -4.73 8.07
N ILE A 124 8.42 -5.34 9.27
CA ILE A 124 9.16 -6.59 9.52
C ILE A 124 8.62 -7.73 8.64
N GLN A 125 7.29 -7.91 8.52
CA GLN A 125 6.71 -8.97 7.70
C GLN A 125 7.09 -8.82 6.22
N ARG A 126 6.98 -7.60 5.67
CA ARG A 126 7.39 -7.31 4.28
C ARG A 126 8.89 -7.52 4.06
N GLY A 127 9.71 -7.15 5.04
CA GLY A 127 11.15 -7.40 5.03
C GLY A 127 11.51 -8.88 5.08
N ALA A 128 10.80 -9.66 5.90
CA ALA A 128 10.98 -11.11 6.02
C ALA A 128 10.57 -11.85 4.75
N HIS A 129 9.45 -11.46 4.13
CA HIS A 129 9.01 -12.01 2.84
C HIS A 129 10.05 -11.77 1.74
N ARG A 130 10.58 -10.54 1.61
CA ARG A 130 11.63 -10.22 0.64
C ARG A 130 12.89 -11.09 0.80
N LYS A 131 13.20 -11.49 2.02
CA LYS A 131 14.35 -12.35 2.34
C LYS A 131 14.06 -13.85 2.24
N GLY A 132 12.83 -14.25 1.91
CA GLY A 132 12.41 -15.66 1.91
C GLY A 132 12.27 -16.29 3.29
N ASN A 133 12.25 -15.48 4.36
CA ASN A 133 12.25 -15.94 5.75
C ASN A 133 10.84 -16.05 6.36
N LEU A 134 9.80 -15.93 5.54
CA LEU A 134 8.42 -16.01 5.99
C LEU A 134 7.82 -17.36 5.57
N SER A 135 7.24 -18.09 6.52
CA SER A 135 6.58 -19.37 6.25
C SER A 135 5.43 -19.21 5.24
N ALA A 136 5.21 -20.20 4.39
CA ALA A 136 4.10 -20.21 3.41
C ALA A 136 2.73 -19.91 4.04
N GLU A 137 2.47 -20.39 5.26
CA GLU A 137 1.22 -20.12 5.96
C GLU A 137 1.02 -18.63 6.28
N ARG A 138 2.05 -17.98 6.82
CA ARG A 138 2.02 -16.53 7.10
C ARG A 138 1.91 -15.69 5.84
N VAL A 139 2.51 -16.14 4.74
CA VAL A 139 2.34 -15.49 3.42
C VAL A 139 0.87 -15.54 3.01
N ARG A 140 0.27 -16.73 2.98
CA ARG A 140 -1.14 -16.92 2.61
C ARG A 140 -2.10 -16.07 3.45
N ARG A 141 -1.89 -16.03 4.77
CA ARG A 141 -2.75 -15.25 5.68
C ARG A 141 -2.61 -13.76 5.50
N LEU A 142 -1.40 -13.25 5.25
CA LEU A 142 -1.23 -11.83 4.96
C LEU A 142 -1.84 -11.46 3.60
N GLU A 143 -1.69 -12.31 2.60
CA GLU A 143 -2.28 -12.13 1.27
C GLU A 143 -3.81 -12.22 1.26
N SER A 144 -4.43 -12.88 2.24
CA SER A 144 -5.89 -12.89 2.36
C SER A 144 -6.47 -11.58 2.93
N LEU A 145 -5.64 -10.67 3.44
CA LEU A 145 -6.12 -9.40 3.98
C LEU A 145 -6.48 -8.41 2.85
N PRO A 146 -7.61 -7.70 2.94
CA PRO A 146 -8.01 -6.73 1.94
C PRO A 146 -6.99 -5.59 1.84
N GLY A 147 -6.52 -5.31 0.63
CA GLY A 147 -5.52 -4.27 0.37
C GLY A 147 -4.11 -4.61 0.89
N TRP A 148 -3.79 -5.89 1.15
CA TRP A 148 -2.42 -6.31 1.40
C TRP A 148 -1.57 -6.25 0.14
N VAL A 149 -0.41 -5.59 0.26
CA VAL A 149 0.63 -5.62 -0.77
C VAL A 149 1.99 -5.75 -0.11
N TRP A 150 2.87 -6.52 -0.77
CA TRP A 150 4.25 -6.74 -0.31
C TRP A 150 5.14 -5.51 -0.52
N ASP A 151 4.87 -4.71 -1.56
CA ASP A 151 5.59 -3.48 -1.87
C ASP A 151 4.61 -2.36 -2.24
N HIS A 152 4.36 -1.45 -1.28
CA HIS A 152 3.52 -0.27 -1.49
C HIS A 152 4.07 0.68 -2.54
N ARG A 153 5.39 0.79 -2.69
CA ARG A 153 5.99 1.68 -3.69
C ARG A 153 5.80 1.11 -5.09
N ALA A 154 5.84 -0.20 -5.25
CA ALA A 154 5.48 -0.86 -6.49
C ALA A 154 3.99 -0.69 -6.77
N ALA A 155 3.12 -1.04 -5.81
CA ALA A 155 1.68 -0.93 -5.97
C ALA A 155 1.20 0.51 -6.28
N SER A 156 1.69 1.52 -5.56
CA SER A 156 1.37 2.93 -5.86
C SER A 156 1.92 3.41 -7.21
N TRP A 157 2.98 2.79 -7.72
CA TRP A 157 3.47 3.09 -9.06
C TRP A 157 2.56 2.49 -10.13
N GLU A 158 2.11 1.24 -9.94
CA GLU A 158 1.11 0.60 -10.81
C GLU A 158 -0.22 1.37 -10.84
N GLU A 159 -0.71 1.80 -9.67
CA GLU A 159 -1.91 2.65 -9.57
C GLU A 159 -1.75 3.95 -10.38
N GLY A 160 -0.59 4.60 -10.28
CA GLY A 160 -0.30 5.79 -11.08
C GLY A 160 -0.23 5.52 -12.58
N MET A 161 0.32 4.38 -13.00
CA MET A 161 0.31 3.94 -14.40
C MET A 161 -1.10 3.70 -14.92
N GLU A 162 -1.95 3.02 -14.15
CA GLU A 162 -3.34 2.77 -14.51
C GLU A 162 -4.09 4.10 -14.70
N LYS A 163 -3.95 5.03 -13.74
CA LYS A 163 -4.56 6.36 -13.83
C LYS A 163 -4.03 7.18 -15.01
N LEU A 164 -2.77 7.01 -15.37
CA LEU A 164 -2.24 7.60 -16.59
C LEU A 164 -2.90 7.03 -17.84
N ILE A 165 -2.98 5.70 -17.95
CA ILE A 165 -3.60 5.04 -19.11
C ILE A 165 -5.07 5.48 -19.25
N ASP A 166 -5.81 5.53 -18.15
CA ASP A 166 -7.20 6.02 -18.14
C ASP A 166 -7.29 7.50 -18.54
N PHE A 167 -6.37 8.34 -18.06
CA PHE A 167 -6.33 9.74 -18.44
C PHE A 167 -6.10 9.90 -19.95
N VAL A 168 -5.12 9.18 -20.51
CA VAL A 168 -4.83 9.23 -21.96
C VAL A 168 -5.99 8.68 -22.77
N ARG A 169 -6.66 7.63 -22.30
CA ARG A 169 -7.87 7.10 -22.95
C ARG A 169 -9.00 8.13 -22.99
N ASN A 170 -9.17 8.92 -21.93
CA ASN A 170 -10.24 9.91 -21.80
C ASN A 170 -9.93 11.23 -22.53
N GLU A 171 -8.69 11.70 -22.45
CA GLU A 171 -8.30 13.03 -22.95
C GLU A 171 -7.59 12.99 -24.30
N GLY A 172 -7.07 11.84 -24.70
CA GLY A 172 -6.30 11.64 -25.93
C GLY A 172 -4.86 12.17 -25.86
N HIS A 173 -4.39 12.63 -24.70
CA HIS A 173 -3.08 13.24 -24.55
C HIS A 173 -2.48 13.07 -23.14
N CYS A 174 -1.18 13.29 -22.99
CA CYS A 174 -0.44 13.19 -21.74
C CYS A 174 -0.32 14.52 -20.93
N LEU A 175 -1.08 15.56 -21.26
CA LEU A 175 -1.09 16.83 -20.51
C LEU A 175 -1.91 16.75 -19.22
N VAL A 176 -1.36 16.08 -18.21
CA VAL A 176 -2.02 15.97 -16.90
C VAL A 176 -1.91 17.30 -16.13
N PRO A 177 -3.02 17.91 -15.68
CA PRO A 177 -2.99 19.08 -14.82
C PRO A 177 -2.28 18.79 -13.49
N GLN A 178 -1.32 19.63 -13.09
CA GLN A 178 -0.50 19.36 -11.90
C GLN A 178 -1.31 19.37 -10.59
N ARG A 179 -2.29 20.27 -10.49
CA ARG A 179 -3.02 20.59 -9.24
C ARG A 179 -4.41 19.97 -9.14
N ILE A 180 -4.93 19.39 -10.21
CA ILE A 180 -6.28 18.85 -10.25
C ILE A 180 -6.19 17.32 -10.16
N PRO A 181 -6.78 16.68 -9.13
CA PRO A 181 -6.84 15.23 -9.06
C PRO A 181 -7.62 14.65 -10.24
N PHE A 182 -7.14 13.53 -10.77
CA PHE A 182 -7.86 12.74 -11.77
C PHE A 182 -8.46 11.52 -11.06
N MET A 183 -9.80 11.44 -11.01
CA MET A 183 -10.53 10.38 -10.28
C MET A 183 -10.07 10.23 -8.82
N GLY A 184 -9.85 11.36 -8.13
CA GLY A 184 -9.35 11.39 -6.75
C GLY A 184 -7.85 11.08 -6.58
N TYR A 185 -7.16 10.68 -7.66
CA TYR A 185 -5.72 10.40 -7.64
C TYR A 185 -4.91 11.65 -8.03
N PRO A 186 -3.83 12.01 -7.32
CA PRO A 186 -2.99 13.18 -7.62
C PRO A 186 -2.06 12.92 -8.83
N LEU A 187 -2.65 12.59 -9.98
CA LEU A 187 -1.94 12.12 -11.17
C LEU A 187 -0.87 13.11 -11.63
N GLY A 188 -1.16 14.42 -11.65
CA GLY A 188 -0.19 15.43 -12.09
C GLY A 188 1.06 15.51 -11.20
N THR A 189 0.92 15.24 -9.90
CA THR A 189 2.05 15.18 -8.97
C THR A 189 2.87 13.91 -9.20
N TRP A 190 2.19 12.77 -9.39
CA TRP A 190 2.83 11.51 -9.73
C TRP A 190 3.60 11.60 -11.05
N PHE A 191 3.01 12.25 -12.06
CA PHE A 191 3.56 12.49 -13.39
C PHE A 191 4.85 13.32 -13.33
N ALA A 192 4.79 14.46 -12.62
CA ALA A 192 5.94 15.33 -12.41
C ALA A 192 7.08 14.64 -11.64
N ARG A 193 6.75 13.72 -10.74
CA ARG A 193 7.74 12.89 -10.05
C ARG A 193 8.46 11.94 -11.02
N GLN A 194 7.74 11.26 -11.92
CA GLN A 194 8.38 10.34 -12.88
C GLN A 194 9.40 11.07 -13.76
N ARG A 195 9.03 12.25 -14.27
CA ARG A 195 9.92 13.09 -15.09
C ARG A 195 11.16 13.55 -14.34
N ARG A 196 10.99 13.92 -13.07
CA ARG A 196 12.09 14.32 -12.20
C ARG A 196 13.03 13.15 -11.91
N ASP A 197 12.49 11.98 -11.63
CA ASP A 197 13.27 10.79 -11.33
C ASP A 197 14.02 10.30 -12.59
N TYR A 198 13.44 10.44 -13.79
CA TYR A 198 14.13 10.22 -15.07
C TYR A 198 15.26 11.21 -15.31
N ALA A 199 15.00 12.52 -15.16
CA ALA A 199 16.01 13.55 -15.35
C ALA A 199 17.20 13.41 -14.38
N ARG A 200 16.99 12.76 -13.22
CA ARG A 200 18.03 12.44 -12.24
C ARG A 200 18.71 11.09 -12.47
N GLY A 201 18.28 10.31 -13.46
CA GLY A 201 18.79 8.96 -13.73
C GLY A 201 18.42 7.92 -12.65
N SER A 202 17.44 8.22 -11.78
CA SER A 202 17.03 7.35 -10.68
C SER A 202 15.77 6.52 -10.97
N LEU A 203 15.14 6.72 -12.12
CA LEU A 203 13.98 5.95 -12.55
C LEU A 203 14.41 4.61 -13.15
N ASP A 204 13.84 3.51 -12.66
CA ASP A 204 14.12 2.17 -13.16
C ASP A 204 13.81 2.03 -14.68
N VAL A 205 14.67 1.31 -15.41
CA VAL A 205 14.57 1.17 -16.87
C VAL A 205 13.25 0.54 -17.31
N LYS A 206 12.71 -0.45 -16.56
CA LYS A 206 11.41 -1.05 -16.92
C LYS A 206 10.28 -0.05 -16.77
N ARG A 207 10.36 0.84 -15.77
CA ARG A 207 9.40 1.94 -15.59
C ARG A 207 9.50 2.98 -16.70
N GLN A 208 10.72 3.28 -17.18
CA GLN A 208 10.92 4.16 -18.33
C GLN A 208 10.23 3.61 -19.58
N LEU A 209 10.54 2.35 -19.94
CA LEU A 209 9.96 1.70 -21.12
C LEU A 209 8.43 1.65 -21.06
N ARG A 210 7.85 1.35 -19.90
CA ARG A 210 6.39 1.34 -19.71
C ARG A 210 5.74 2.71 -19.85
N LEU A 211 6.44 3.79 -19.48
CA LEU A 211 5.94 5.15 -19.67
C LEU A 211 6.04 5.56 -21.14
N GLU A 212 7.14 5.21 -21.80
CA GLU A 212 7.38 5.47 -23.23
C GLU A 212 6.41 4.73 -24.15
N ASP A 213 5.87 3.60 -23.71
CA ASP A 213 4.81 2.85 -24.41
C ASP A 213 3.44 3.55 -24.37
N VAL A 214 3.25 4.53 -23.48
CA VAL A 214 1.99 5.28 -23.41
C VAL A 214 1.90 6.28 -24.57
N PRO A 215 0.83 6.23 -25.40
CA PRO A 215 0.68 7.15 -26.54
C PRO A 215 0.73 8.62 -26.13
N GLY A 216 1.58 9.39 -26.81
CA GLY A 216 1.77 10.81 -26.53
C GLY A 216 2.58 11.11 -25.26
N TRP A 217 3.16 10.11 -24.61
CA TRP A 217 4.10 10.34 -23.51
C TRP A 217 5.37 11.00 -24.02
N THR A 218 5.81 12.04 -23.31
CA THR A 218 7.14 12.60 -23.49
C THR A 218 7.80 12.88 -22.14
N TRP A 219 9.13 12.93 -22.11
CA TRP A 219 9.88 13.35 -20.92
C TRP A 219 9.87 14.87 -20.71
N ASN A 220 9.44 15.64 -21.72
CA ASN A 220 9.43 17.10 -21.71
C ASN A 220 7.99 17.64 -21.78
N PRO A 221 7.45 18.27 -20.72
CA PRO A 221 6.10 18.84 -20.71
C PRO A 221 5.77 19.77 -21.89
N HIS A 222 6.76 20.51 -22.40
CA HIS A 222 6.55 21.39 -23.57
C HIS A 222 6.40 20.61 -24.87
N ALA A 223 6.97 19.40 -24.98
CA ALA A 223 6.75 18.51 -26.10
C ALA A 223 5.31 17.94 -26.09
N ASP A 224 4.75 17.59 -24.93
CA ASP A 224 3.35 17.12 -24.82
C ASP A 224 2.35 18.16 -25.35
N SER A 225 2.59 19.45 -25.05
CA SER A 225 1.70 20.54 -25.48
C SER A 225 1.68 20.68 -27.00
N TRP A 226 2.85 20.54 -27.61
CA TRP A 226 2.98 20.53 -29.06
C TRP A 226 2.32 19.29 -29.67
N GLU A 227 2.51 18.12 -29.07
CA GLU A 227 1.93 16.85 -29.54
C GLU A 227 0.39 16.91 -29.54
N ARG A 228 -0.21 17.38 -28.44
CA ARG A 228 -1.67 17.57 -28.36
C ARG A 228 -2.19 18.48 -29.46
N ALA A 229 -1.53 19.63 -29.64
CA ALA A 229 -1.94 20.59 -30.65
C ALA A 229 -1.78 20.00 -32.06
N PHE A 230 -0.69 19.27 -32.32
CA PHE A 230 -0.44 18.56 -33.56
C PHE A 230 -1.57 17.54 -33.87
N GLN A 231 -1.92 16.67 -32.91
CA GLN A 231 -3.00 15.68 -33.07
C GLN A 231 -4.36 16.34 -33.32
N LEU A 232 -4.64 17.47 -32.69
CA LEU A 232 -5.87 18.23 -32.95
C LEU A 232 -5.90 18.84 -34.35
N VAL A 233 -4.76 19.32 -34.86
CA VAL A 233 -4.65 19.77 -36.25
C VAL A 233 -4.77 18.61 -37.22
N GLU A 234 -4.18 17.45 -36.91
CA GLU A 234 -4.30 16.23 -37.70
C GLU A 234 -5.76 15.79 -37.83
N LYS A 235 -6.48 15.73 -36.71
CA LYS A 235 -7.92 15.44 -36.70
C LYS A 235 -8.70 16.46 -37.53
N TYR A 236 -8.46 17.75 -37.33
CA TYR A 236 -9.10 18.80 -38.14
C TYR A 236 -8.80 18.65 -39.63
N ALA A 237 -7.55 18.30 -39.99
CA ALA A 237 -7.13 18.08 -41.36
C ALA A 237 -7.86 16.89 -42.00
N HIS A 238 -8.06 15.80 -41.26
CA HIS A 238 -8.85 14.66 -41.71
C HIS A 238 -10.34 14.99 -41.86
N GLU A 239 -10.91 15.78 -40.94
CA GLU A 239 -12.34 16.17 -40.96
C GLU A 239 -12.66 17.19 -42.06
N HIS A 240 -11.76 18.14 -42.33
CA HIS A 240 -12.01 19.27 -43.24
C HIS A 240 -11.21 19.21 -44.56
N GLY A 241 -10.30 18.25 -44.71
CA GLY A 241 -9.42 18.12 -45.89
C GLY A 241 -8.35 19.22 -46.02
N HIS A 242 -8.21 20.09 -45.01
CA HIS A 242 -7.24 21.19 -45.03
C HIS A 242 -6.83 21.61 -43.61
N THR A 243 -5.70 22.33 -43.48
CA THR A 243 -5.24 22.88 -42.19
C THR A 243 -5.48 24.39 -42.04
N ARG A 244 -6.44 24.94 -42.80
CA ARG A 244 -6.91 26.33 -42.65
C ARG A 244 -7.85 26.44 -41.44
N VAL A 245 -7.26 26.40 -40.25
CA VAL A 245 -7.98 26.54 -38.98
C VAL A 245 -8.24 28.03 -38.71
N PRO A 246 -9.50 28.49 -38.54
CA PRO A 246 -9.80 29.88 -38.23
C PRO A 246 -9.09 30.35 -36.96
N GLY A 247 -8.58 31.58 -36.91
CA GLY A 247 -7.76 32.06 -35.77
C GLY A 247 -8.44 31.97 -34.40
N ALA A 248 -9.76 32.13 -34.35
CA ALA A 248 -10.59 32.01 -33.15
C ALA A 248 -11.02 30.57 -32.81
N TYR A 249 -10.80 29.61 -33.72
CA TYR A 249 -11.20 28.22 -33.53
C TYR A 249 -10.40 27.60 -32.37
N SER A 250 -11.15 27.04 -31.42
CA SER A 250 -10.62 26.52 -30.16
C SER A 250 -11.19 25.13 -29.92
N VAL A 251 -10.36 24.22 -29.40
CA VAL A 251 -10.77 22.89 -28.96
C VAL A 251 -10.42 22.75 -27.49
N LYS A 252 -11.44 22.60 -26.63
CA LYS A 252 -11.30 22.69 -25.17
C LYS A 252 -10.61 24.01 -24.78
N ASP A 253 -9.47 23.92 -24.08
CA ASP A 253 -8.62 25.04 -23.62
C ASP A 253 -7.57 25.52 -24.65
N LEU A 254 -7.47 24.88 -25.83
CA LEU A 254 -6.46 25.23 -26.83
C LEU A 254 -7.04 26.04 -28.00
N ARG A 255 -6.53 27.26 -28.22
CA ARG A 255 -6.78 28.03 -29.46
C ARG A 255 -6.00 27.45 -30.64
N LEU A 256 -6.55 26.42 -31.26
CA LEU A 256 -5.91 25.65 -32.32
C LEU A 256 -5.52 26.51 -33.53
N GLY A 257 -6.36 27.45 -33.95
CA GLY A 257 -6.05 28.35 -35.07
C GLY A 257 -4.87 29.28 -34.78
N SER A 258 -4.80 29.78 -33.55
CA SER A 258 -3.66 30.58 -33.10
C SER A 258 -2.36 29.73 -33.08
N TRP A 259 -2.44 28.48 -32.62
CA TRP A 259 -1.30 27.56 -32.61
C TRP A 259 -0.76 27.26 -34.02
N VAL A 260 -1.64 26.99 -34.99
CA VAL A 260 -1.25 26.81 -36.41
C VAL A 260 -0.54 28.04 -36.95
N GLY A 261 -1.06 29.23 -36.64
CA GLY A 261 -0.43 30.50 -37.00
C GLY A 261 0.98 30.64 -36.43
N ILE A 262 1.18 30.28 -35.16
CA ILE A 262 2.49 30.28 -34.50
C ILE A 262 3.47 29.32 -35.22
N GLN A 263 3.05 28.11 -35.59
CA GLN A 263 3.92 27.17 -36.30
C GLN A 263 4.36 27.70 -37.66
N ARG A 264 3.45 28.32 -38.42
CA ARG A 264 3.76 28.94 -39.72
C ARG A 264 4.71 30.13 -39.58
N ALA A 265 4.54 30.95 -38.53
CA ALA A 265 5.45 32.05 -38.23
C ALA A 265 6.84 31.55 -37.82
N ALA A 266 6.92 30.51 -37.00
CA ALA A 266 8.17 29.90 -36.58
C ALA A 266 8.96 29.31 -37.78
N HIS A 267 8.28 28.65 -38.72
CA HIS A 267 8.89 28.18 -39.96
C HIS A 267 9.44 29.34 -40.80
N ARG A 268 8.64 30.41 -40.98
CA ARG A 268 9.06 31.62 -41.73
C ARG A 268 10.30 32.29 -41.12
N ASN A 269 10.39 32.28 -39.80
CA ASN A 269 11.48 32.89 -39.06
C ASN A 269 12.69 31.94 -38.86
N GLY A 270 12.63 30.71 -39.37
CA GLY A 270 13.70 29.72 -39.23
C GLY A 270 13.90 29.18 -37.80
N THR A 271 12.90 29.33 -36.92
CA THR A 271 13.00 28.91 -35.50
C THR A 271 12.26 27.61 -35.21
N LEU A 272 11.59 27.01 -36.20
CA LEU A 272 10.90 25.73 -36.04
C LEU A 272 11.90 24.56 -36.07
N ALA A 273 11.82 23.67 -35.06
CA ALA A 273 12.67 22.49 -35.02
C ALA A 273 12.40 21.56 -36.22
N ALA A 274 13.45 20.99 -36.81
CA ALA A 274 13.38 20.18 -38.03
C ALA A 274 12.42 18.98 -37.94
N ASP A 275 12.33 18.32 -36.78
CA ASP A 275 11.38 17.23 -36.56
C ASP A 275 9.92 17.72 -36.65
N ARG A 276 9.60 18.84 -36.00
CA ARG A 276 8.25 19.44 -36.01
C ARG A 276 7.85 19.87 -37.41
N GLU A 277 8.80 20.44 -38.15
CA GLU A 277 8.59 20.82 -39.54
C GLU A 277 8.26 19.63 -40.42
N ARG A 278 9.04 18.54 -40.32
CA ARG A 278 8.79 17.29 -41.04
C ARG A 278 7.40 16.73 -40.73
N ARG A 279 7.02 16.68 -39.46
CA ARG A 279 5.72 16.15 -39.04
C ARG A 279 4.56 16.99 -39.55
N LEU A 280 4.65 18.32 -39.46
CA LEU A 280 3.61 19.23 -39.98
C LEU A 280 3.45 19.09 -41.50
N ARG A 281 4.54 18.91 -42.25
CA ARG A 281 4.48 18.67 -43.71
C ARG A 281 3.74 17.38 -44.09
N GLN A 282 3.68 16.40 -43.18
CA GLN A 282 2.99 15.12 -43.42
C GLN A 282 1.48 15.20 -43.18
N LEU A 283 0.99 16.29 -42.56
CA LEU A 283 -0.44 16.45 -42.31
C LEU A 283 -1.20 16.67 -43.63
N PRO A 284 -2.37 16.01 -43.81
CA PRO A 284 -3.21 16.22 -44.99
C PRO A 284 -3.56 17.69 -45.19
N GLY A 285 -3.32 18.22 -46.39
CA GLY A 285 -3.66 19.62 -46.72
C GLY A 285 -2.89 20.68 -45.92
N TRP A 286 -1.70 20.33 -45.37
CA TRP A 286 -0.83 21.31 -44.73
C TRP A 286 -0.15 22.23 -45.72
N VAL A 287 -0.30 23.54 -45.50
CA VAL A 287 0.39 24.58 -46.25
C VAL A 287 1.08 25.57 -45.30
N TRP A 288 2.33 25.93 -45.64
CA TRP A 288 3.12 26.92 -44.89
C TRP A 288 2.62 28.35 -45.11
N GLN A 289 2.05 28.60 -46.29
CA GLN A 289 1.40 29.85 -46.64
C GLN A 289 -0.08 29.55 -46.88
N ALA A 290 -0.94 30.01 -45.98
CA ALA A 290 -2.37 30.07 -46.24
C ALA A 290 -2.63 31.45 -46.85
N THR A 291 -2.81 31.46 -48.17
CA THR A 291 -3.51 32.53 -48.90
C THR A 291 -5.00 32.46 -48.58
#